data_AF-A0AAW8RRU4-F1
#
_entry.id   AF-A0AAW8RRU4-F1
#
_cell.length_a   1.000
_cell.length_b   1.000
_cell.length_c   1.000
_cell.angle_alpha   90.00
_cell.angle_beta   90.00
_cell.angle_gamma   90.00
#
_symmetry.space_group_name_H-M   'P 1'
#
loop_
_entity.id
_entity.type
_entity.pdbx_description
1 polymer ?
#
loop_
_entity_poly.entity_id
_entity_poly.type
_entity_poly.pdbx_seq_one_letter_code
_entity_poly.pdbx_strand_id
1 'polypeptide(L)'
;MDFRQVLGTSNRRRLELIELLYYNRQGVSSDAILNELDCSLPILLNDISLINDLQDDFIVEKSKGLHQVKLKEGISIGKLYAEALTNSLEFKIVEHLLYETSDNIEGLSKKIIFEFF
;
A
#
# COMPACT_ATOMS: atom_id res chain seq x y z
N MET A 1 13.21 -5.14 -12.69
CA MET A 1 13.55 -5.34 -11.26
C MET A 1 12.24 -5.26 -10.50
N ASP A 2 11.97 -6.20 -9.59
CA ASP A 2 10.72 -6.18 -8.81
C ASP A 2 10.94 -5.44 -7.49
N PHE A 3 10.54 -4.16 -7.46
CA PHE A 3 10.73 -3.30 -6.30
C PHE A 3 9.69 -3.54 -5.18
N ARG A 4 8.67 -4.37 -5.40
CA ARG A 4 7.70 -4.74 -4.35
C ARG A 4 8.40 -5.39 -3.16
N GLN A 5 9.53 -6.05 -3.38
CA GLN A 5 10.33 -6.71 -2.35
C GLN A 5 11.04 -5.74 -1.39
N VAL A 6 11.12 -4.45 -1.74
CA VAL A 6 11.67 -3.42 -0.84
C VAL A 6 10.65 -3.05 0.24
N LEU A 7 9.35 -3.16 -0.04
CA LEU A 7 8.30 -2.87 0.92
C LEU A 7 8.29 -3.92 2.03
N GLY A 8 8.11 -3.47 3.27
CA GLY A 8 7.84 -4.35 4.40
C GLY A 8 6.53 -5.11 4.20
N THR A 9 6.40 -6.24 4.90
CA THR A 9 5.32 -7.22 4.71
C THR A 9 3.93 -6.60 4.65
N SER A 10 3.63 -5.63 5.53
CA SER A 10 2.30 -4.98 5.54
C SER A 10 2.08 -4.03 4.36
N ASN A 11 3.07 -3.21 4.00
CA ASN A 11 2.98 -2.31 2.85
C ASN A 11 2.85 -3.10 1.55
N ARG A 12 3.64 -4.17 1.41
CA ARG A 12 3.57 -5.07 0.26
C ARG A 12 2.20 -5.72 0.13
N ARG A 13 1.66 -6.29 1.21
CA ARG A 13 0.34 -6.93 1.20
C ARG A 13 -0.79 -5.95 0.84
N ARG A 14 -0.74 -4.71 1.36
CA ARG A 14 -1.71 -3.66 0.99
C ARG A 14 -1.62 -3.30 -0.50
N LEU A 15 -0.41 -3.21 -1.05
CA LEU A 15 -0.22 -2.99 -2.47
C LEU A 15 -0.80 -4.13 -3.31
N GLU A 16 -0.48 -5.38 -2.96
CA GLU A 16 -0.99 -6.59 -3.62
C GLU A 16 -2.52 -6.69 -3.53
N LEU A 17 -3.11 -6.32 -2.39
CA LEU A 17 -4.57 -6.23 -2.24
C LEU A 17 -5.19 -5.26 -3.25
N ILE A 18 -4.61 -4.07 -3.40
CA ILE A 18 -5.12 -3.06 -4.34
C ILE A 18 -4.94 -3.48 -5.79
N GLU A 19 -3.79 -4.07 -6.13
CA GLU A 19 -3.57 -4.65 -7.46
C GLU A 19 -4.63 -5.72 -7.77
N LEU A 20 -4.83 -6.67 -6.85
CA LEU A 20 -5.80 -7.75 -6.99
C LEU A 20 -7.20 -7.20 -7.27
N LEU A 21 -7.65 -6.21 -6.48
CA LEU A 21 -8.96 -5.61 -6.65
C LEU A 21 -9.07 -4.72 -7.90
N TYR A 22 -7.99 -4.02 -8.28
CA TYR A 22 -7.95 -3.18 -9.47
C TYR A 22 -8.10 -4.00 -10.75
N TYR A 23 -7.41 -5.13 -10.84
CA TYR A 23 -7.50 -6.02 -11.99
C TYR A 23 -8.77 -6.88 -11.98
N ASN A 24 -9.42 -7.07 -10.83
CA ASN A 24 -10.69 -7.80 -10.68
C ASN A 24 -11.86 -6.87 -10.35
N ARG A 25 -12.26 -6.03 -11.32
CA ARG A 25 -13.33 -5.02 -11.14
C ARG A 25 -14.70 -5.57 -10.72
N GLN A 26 -14.97 -6.85 -10.99
CA GLN A 26 -16.21 -7.50 -10.57
C GLN A 26 -16.22 -7.85 -9.07
N GLY A 27 -15.07 -7.75 -8.42
CA GLY A 27 -14.86 -8.02 -7.00
C GLY A 27 -14.36 -9.43 -6.72
N VAL A 28 -13.76 -9.57 -5.54
CA VAL A 28 -13.09 -10.79 -5.08
C VAL A 28 -13.64 -11.18 -3.72
N SER A 29 -13.91 -12.48 -3.50
CA SER A 29 -14.41 -12.95 -2.20
C SER A 29 -13.33 -12.83 -1.12
N SER A 30 -13.75 -12.73 0.15
CA SER A 30 -12.81 -12.76 1.27
C SER A 30 -11.90 -13.99 1.18
N ASP A 31 -12.44 -15.19 1.00
CA ASP A 31 -11.65 -16.43 1.00
C ASP A 31 -10.59 -16.44 -0.11
N ALA A 32 -10.91 -15.92 -1.30
CA ALA A 32 -9.94 -15.79 -2.38
C ALA A 32 -8.81 -14.81 -2.01
N ILE A 33 -9.13 -13.67 -1.40
CA ILE A 33 -8.12 -12.69 -0.95
C ILE A 33 -7.24 -13.28 0.16
N LEU A 34 -7.84 -13.98 1.13
CA LEU A 34 -7.08 -14.57 2.24
C LEU A 34 -6.09 -15.63 1.74
N ASN A 35 -6.48 -16.43 0.74
CA ASN A 35 -5.61 -17.42 0.12
C ASN A 35 -4.53 -16.76 -0.75
N GLU A 36 -4.87 -15.76 -1.56
CA GLU A 36 -3.93 -15.09 -2.46
C GLU A 36 -2.86 -14.31 -1.69
N LEU A 37 -3.27 -13.60 -0.63
CA LEU A 37 -2.38 -12.73 0.17
C LEU A 37 -1.78 -13.43 1.39
N ASP A 38 -2.05 -14.72 1.58
CA ASP A 38 -1.65 -15.53 2.74
C ASP A 38 -1.83 -14.78 4.07
N CYS A 39 -3.06 -14.34 4.32
CA CYS A 39 -3.38 -13.53 5.50
C CYS A 39 -4.67 -13.97 6.20
N SER A 40 -4.83 -13.53 7.45
CA SER A 40 -6.05 -13.81 8.22
C SER A 40 -7.10 -12.72 8.01
N LEU A 41 -8.37 -13.05 8.26
CA LEU A 41 -9.47 -12.10 8.12
C LEU A 41 -9.27 -10.80 8.93
N PRO A 42 -8.83 -10.84 10.22
CA PRO A 42 -8.55 -9.60 10.96
C PRO A 42 -7.47 -8.73 10.31
N ILE A 43 -6.44 -9.35 9.73
CA ILE A 43 -5.38 -8.62 9.02
C ILE A 43 -5.95 -7.93 7.77
N LEU A 44 -6.72 -8.67 6.96
CA LEU A 44 -7.38 -8.11 5.78
C LEU A 44 -8.27 -6.91 6.13
N LEU A 45 -9.10 -7.04 7.17
CA LEU A 45 -10.01 -5.95 7.58
C LEU A 45 -9.24 -4.72 8.07
N ASN A 46 -8.14 -4.91 8.80
CA ASN A 46 -7.27 -3.82 9.22
C ASN A 46 -6.60 -3.14 8.01
N ASP A 47 -6.06 -3.91 7.08
CA ASP A 47 -5.45 -3.38 5.87
C ASP A 47 -6.45 -2.58 5.02
N ILE A 48 -7.70 -3.05 4.89
CA ILE A 48 -8.78 -2.32 4.23
C ILE A 48 -9.09 -1.00 4.95
N SER A 49 -9.17 -1.01 6.29
CA SER A 49 -9.40 0.21 7.06
C SER A 49 -8.28 1.22 6.81
N LEU A 50 -7.02 0.81 6.96
CA LEU A 50 -5.86 1.68 6.77
C LEU A 50 -5.79 2.23 5.34
N ILE A 51 -6.12 1.43 4.33
CA ILE A 51 -6.22 1.91 2.95
C ILE A 51 -7.28 3.00 2.86
N ASN A 52 -8.50 2.74 3.33
CA ASN A 52 -9.60 3.69 3.23
C ASN A 52 -9.37 4.97 4.04
N ASP A 53 -8.63 4.89 5.15
CA ASP A 53 -8.31 6.03 6.01
C ASP A 53 -7.19 6.91 5.42
N LEU A 54 -6.31 6.34 4.58
CA LEU A 54 -5.14 7.03 4.01
C LEU A 54 -5.33 7.52 2.58
N GLN A 55 -6.39 7.08 1.89
CA GLN A 55 -6.52 7.24 0.45
C GLN A 55 -7.79 8.01 0.08
N ASP A 56 -7.61 9.14 -0.59
CA ASP A 56 -8.72 9.96 -1.05
C ASP A 56 -9.25 9.49 -2.41
N ASP A 57 -8.40 8.91 -3.26
CA ASP A 57 -8.70 8.68 -4.67
C ASP A 57 -9.36 7.33 -4.97
N PHE A 58 -9.36 6.45 -3.99
CA PHE A 58 -10.01 5.17 -4.09
C PHE A 58 -10.38 4.64 -2.71
N ILE A 59 -11.40 3.78 -2.70
CA ILE A 59 -11.81 3.06 -1.51
C ILE A 59 -12.02 1.59 -1.85
N VAL A 60 -11.70 0.72 -0.89
CA VAL A 60 -12.09 -0.68 -0.90
C VAL A 60 -13.41 -0.82 -0.16
N GLU A 61 -14.43 -1.32 -0.86
CA GLU A 61 -15.74 -1.57 -0.28
C GLU A 61 -16.16 -3.03 -0.45
N LYS A 62 -17.12 -3.46 0.36
CA LYS A 62 -17.71 -4.79 0.27
C LYS A 62 -19.15 -4.69 -0.22
N SER A 63 -19.44 -5.33 -1.35
CA SER A 63 -20.77 -5.40 -1.95
C SER A 63 -21.13 -6.84 -2.28
N LYS A 64 -22.30 -7.30 -1.80
CA LYS A 64 -22.81 -8.67 -2.04
C LYS A 64 -21.80 -9.79 -1.72
N GLY A 65 -20.98 -9.59 -0.69
CA GLY A 65 -19.98 -10.59 -0.25
C GLY A 65 -18.62 -10.49 -0.96
N LEU A 66 -18.49 -9.62 -1.96
CA LEU A 66 -17.25 -9.40 -2.71
C LEU A 66 -16.63 -8.05 -2.33
N HIS A 67 -15.31 -8.01 -2.21
CA HIS A 67 -14.55 -6.77 -2.06
C HIS A 67 -14.23 -6.20 -3.44
N GLN A 68 -14.35 -4.89 -3.58
CA GLN A 68 -14.13 -4.16 -4.83
C GLN A 68 -13.40 -2.86 -4.54
N VAL A 69 -12.58 -2.40 -5.49
CA VAL A 69 -12.01 -1.05 -5.44
C VAL A 69 -12.86 -0.09 -6.28
N LYS A 70 -13.38 0.95 -5.64
CA LYS A 70 -13.99 2.10 -6.30
C LYS A 70 -12.93 3.17 -6.49
N LEU A 71 -12.71 3.58 -7.73
CA LEU A 71 -11.78 4.66 -8.07
C LEU A 71 -12.55 5.94 -8.39
N LYS A 72 -11.98 7.09 -8.05
CA LYS A 72 -12.36 8.35 -8.67
C LYS A 72 -12.04 8.33 -10.18
N GLU A 73 -12.70 9.20 -10.92
CA GLU A 73 -12.54 9.29 -12.38
C GLU A 73 -11.10 9.66 -12.76
N GLY A 74 -10.54 8.99 -13.76
CA GLY A 74 -9.19 9.25 -14.27
C GLY A 74 -8.03 8.66 -13.45
N ILE A 75 -8.30 7.94 -12.35
CA ILE A 75 -7.26 7.32 -11.53
C ILE A 75 -6.72 6.06 -12.22
N SER A 76 -5.42 6.08 -12.51
CA SER A 76 -4.68 4.92 -13.05
C SER A 76 -4.06 4.10 -11.92
N ILE A 77 -3.75 2.83 -12.20
CA ILE A 77 -2.95 1.99 -11.29
C ILE A 77 -1.60 2.66 -10.98
N GLY A 78 -1.03 3.43 -11.92
CA GLY A 78 0.23 4.16 -11.72
C GLY A 78 0.16 5.14 -10.57
N LYS A 79 -1.00 5.77 -10.33
CA LYS A 79 -1.19 6.68 -9.20
C LYS A 79 -1.19 5.91 -7.86
N LEU A 80 -1.87 4.76 -7.83
CA LEU A 80 -1.89 3.87 -6.65
C LEU A 80 -0.49 3.39 -6.28
N TYR A 81 0.32 3.04 -7.29
CA TYR A 81 1.73 2.70 -7.08
C TYR A 81 2.51 3.87 -6.50
N ALA A 82 2.38 5.06 -7.10
CA ALA A 82 3.08 6.25 -6.62
C ALA A 82 2.74 6.53 -5.15
N GLU A 83 1.46 6.46 -4.78
CA GLU A 83 0.99 6.65 -3.40
C GLU A 83 1.54 5.60 -2.43
N ALA A 84 1.55 4.32 -2.81
CA ALA A 84 2.11 3.25 -1.99
C ALA A 84 3.62 3.44 -1.75
N LEU A 85 4.35 3.89 -2.78
CA LEU A 85 5.79 4.13 -2.69
C LEU A 85 6.10 5.37 -1.85
N THR A 86 5.45 6.50 -2.12
CA THR A 86 5.65 7.78 -1.42
C THR A 86 5.39 7.67 0.08
N ASN A 87 4.41 6.88 0.49
CA ASN A 87 4.06 6.70 1.89
C ASN A 87 4.87 5.60 2.60
N SER A 88 5.70 4.85 1.88
CA SER A 88 6.48 3.77 2.46
C SER A 88 7.77 4.30 3.10
N LEU A 89 7.97 3.95 4.38
CA LEU A 89 9.21 4.24 5.09
C LEU A 89 10.42 3.64 4.37
N GLU A 90 10.23 2.45 3.80
CA GLU A 90 11.26 1.70 3.10
C GLU A 90 11.79 2.47 1.88
N PHE A 91 10.91 3.06 1.07
CA PHE A 91 11.37 3.87 -0.06
C PHE A 91 11.92 5.23 0.35
N LYS A 92 11.41 5.85 1.42
CA LYS A 92 12.02 7.08 1.96
C LYS A 92 13.45 6.84 2.42
N ILE A 93 13.72 5.72 3.08
CA ILE A 93 15.09 5.32 3.45
C ILE A 93 15.95 5.17 2.19
N VAL A 94 15.46 4.44 1.18
CA VAL A 94 16.18 4.25 -0.09
C VAL A 94 16.47 5.57 -0.78
N GLU A 95 15.51 6.49 -0.82
CA GLU A 95 15.66 7.83 -1.40
C GLU A 95 16.75 8.63 -0.69
N HIS A 96 16.73 8.68 0.64
CA HIS A 96 17.74 9.39 1.40
C HIS A 96 19.15 8.82 1.22
N LEU A 97 19.27 7.49 1.10
CA LEU A 97 20.54 6.81 0.82
C LEU A 97 21.03 7.08 -0.59
N LEU A 98 20.15 7.03 -1.59
CA LEU A 98 20.48 7.23 -3.00
C LEU A 98 20.95 8.65 -3.28
N TYR A 99 20.30 9.64 -2.67
CA TYR A 99 20.63 11.05 -2.84
C TYR A 99 21.64 11.57 -1.80
N GLU A 100 22.18 10.70 -0.95
CA GLU A 100 23.17 11.03 0.09
C GLU A 100 22.75 12.25 0.93
N THR A 101 21.46 12.36 1.21
CA THR A 101 20.90 13.56 1.86
C THR A 101 21.19 13.64 3.36
N SER A 102 21.85 12.63 3.93
CA SER A 102 22.16 12.55 5.35
C SER A 102 23.61 12.10 5.54
N ASP A 103 24.35 12.83 6.37
CA ASP A 103 25.79 12.60 6.58
C ASP A 103 26.09 11.27 7.28
N ASN A 104 25.13 10.76 8.05
CA ASN A 104 25.25 9.52 8.80
C ASN A 104 23.87 8.98 9.21
N ILE A 105 23.87 7.80 9.84
CA ILE A 105 22.65 7.10 10.28
C ILE A 105 21.84 7.91 11.31
N GLU A 106 22.49 8.71 12.15
CA GLU A 106 21.81 9.58 13.14
C GLU A 106 21.06 10.71 12.42
N GLY A 107 21.69 11.34 11.43
CA GLY A 107 21.07 12.36 10.58
C GLY A 107 19.86 11.81 9.81
N LEU A 108 20.00 10.61 9.26
CA LEU A 108 18.91 9.91 8.57
C LEU A 108 17.73 9.63 9.51
N SER A 109 18.02 9.05 10.68
CA SER A 109 17.00 8.71 11.67
C SER A 109 16.19 9.94 12.10
N LYS A 110 16.87 11.08 12.34
CA LYS A 110 16.20 12.34 12.68
C LYS A 110 15.25 12.79 11.58
N LYS A 111 15.70 12.84 10.32
CA LYS A 111 14.87 13.27 9.18
C LYS A 111 13.63 12.41 9.00
N ILE A 112 13.81 11.10 9.03
CA ILE A 112 12.71 10.15 8.89
C ILE A 112 11.69 10.36 10.01
N ILE A 113 12.12 10.46 11.27
CA ILE A 113 11.19 10.64 12.40
C ILE A 113 10.38 11.93 12.22
N PHE A 114 11.00 13.04 11.82
CA PHE A 114 10.30 14.32 11.62
C PHE A 114 9.32 14.32 10.45
N GLU A 115 9.42 13.40 9.49
CA GLU A 115 8.46 13.30 8.38
C GLU A 115 7.21 12.47 8.73
N PHE A 116 7.20 11.75 9.84
CA PHE A 116 6.08 10.90 10.28
C PHE A 116 5.26 11.49 11.44
N PHE A 117 5.58 12.71 11.91
CA PHE A 117 4.87 13.47 12.93
C PHE A 117 4.45 14.85 12.40
#